data_AF-W8YH26-F1
#
_entry.id   AF-W8YH26-F1
#
_cell.length_a   1.000
_cell.length_b   1.000
_cell.length_c   1.000
_cell.angle_alpha   90.00
_cell.angle_beta   90.00
_cell.angle_gamma   90.00
#
_symmetry.space_group_name_H-M   'P 1'
#
loop_
_entity.id
_entity.type
_entity.pdbx_description
1 polymer ?
#
loop_
_entity_poly.entity_id
_entity_poly.type
_entity_poly.pdbx_seq_one_letter_code
_entity_poly.pdbx_strand_id
1 'polypeptide(L)'
;MSYVLFVVGSAVEYFGMFALMFALFRFQVNRDFFAKVAIITLLMSQVSYFTRLVPEIGNLSTYLQYVLFVGILWYLFRVPLFHSIVINFAGLFVDIGVTVGCVFIISAATGITLDTISANPVLTASFQILSAVIQIGLAYTIRVKNWGFDWVPSDRRVYTPFNRTSAVITALIAFCIVAAFILTSILREDFEGYLVAVGGVALIFVPLFLFFALRKDREEGAHAESSD
;
A
#
# COMPACT_ATOMS: atom_id res chain seq x y z
N MET A 1 -10.69 -21.93 3.62
CA MET A 1 -10.22 -21.33 2.35
C MET A 1 -9.44 -22.37 1.57
N SER A 2 -9.61 -22.43 0.24
CA SER A 2 -8.69 -23.20 -0.60
C SER A 2 -7.34 -22.50 -0.58
N TYR A 3 -6.34 -23.15 0.03
CA TYR A 3 -4.99 -22.62 0.20
C TYR A 3 -4.41 -22.08 -1.12
N VAL A 4 -4.55 -22.85 -2.21
CA VAL A 4 -4.00 -22.47 -3.52
C VAL A 4 -4.62 -21.18 -4.06
N LEU A 5 -5.95 -21.06 -3.98
CA LEU A 5 -6.64 -19.86 -4.47
C LEU A 5 -6.25 -18.61 -3.69
N PHE A 6 -6.14 -18.74 -2.37
CA PHE A 6 -5.72 -17.63 -1.51
C PHE A 6 -4.29 -17.19 -1.82
N VAL A 7 -3.35 -18.14 -1.87
CA VAL A 7 -1.93 -17.85 -2.11
C VAL A 7 -1.72 -17.21 -3.47
N VAL A 8 -2.40 -17.68 -4.51
CA VAL A 8 -2.30 -17.13 -5.87
C VAL A 8 -2.95 -15.74 -5.92
N GLY A 9 -4.16 -15.58 -5.39
CA GLY A 9 -4.86 -14.29 -5.34
C GLY A 9 -4.04 -13.22 -4.63
N SER A 10 -3.57 -13.52 -3.41
CA SER A 10 -2.72 -12.61 -2.64
C SER A 10 -1.35 -12.35 -3.29
N ALA A 11 -0.73 -13.33 -3.94
CA ALA A 11 0.55 -13.11 -4.62
C ALA A 11 0.40 -12.13 -5.79
N VAL A 12 -0.71 -12.23 -6.54
CA VAL A 12 -1.03 -11.32 -7.66
C VAL A 12 -1.36 -9.92 -7.13
N GLU A 13 -2.14 -9.82 -6.06
CA GLU A 13 -2.45 -8.57 -5.35
C GLU A 13 -1.18 -7.85 -4.87
N TYR A 14 -0.30 -8.54 -4.15
CA TYR A 14 0.97 -7.95 -3.72
C TYR A 14 1.86 -7.56 -4.88
N PHE A 15 1.81 -8.28 -6.00
CA PHE A 15 2.55 -7.90 -7.20
C PHE A 15 2.02 -6.58 -7.78
N GLY A 16 0.70 -6.41 -7.86
CA GLY A 16 0.06 -5.15 -8.23
C GLY A 16 0.46 -4.01 -7.30
N MET A 17 0.48 -4.27 -5.99
CA MET A 17 0.86 -3.29 -4.98
C MET A 17 2.32 -2.84 -5.14
N PHE A 18 3.25 -3.78 -5.36
CA PHE A 18 4.64 -3.44 -5.66
C PHE A 18 4.75 -2.63 -6.95
N ALA A 19 4.10 -3.06 -8.04
CA ALA A 19 4.13 -2.34 -9.31
C ALA A 19 3.67 -0.88 -9.14
N LEU A 20 2.61 -0.67 -8.37
CA LEU A 20 2.08 0.64 -8.05
C LEU A 20 3.04 1.47 -7.18
N MET A 21 3.55 0.91 -6.08
CA MET A 21 4.51 1.59 -5.19
C MET A 21 5.72 2.08 -5.99
N PHE A 22 6.27 1.24 -6.85
CA PHE A 22 7.44 1.59 -7.64
C PHE A 22 7.14 2.61 -8.75
N ALA A 23 5.95 2.56 -9.35
CA ALA A 23 5.52 3.58 -10.30
C ALA A 23 5.29 4.94 -9.62
N LEU A 24 4.68 4.95 -8.42
CA LEU A 24 4.42 6.16 -7.63
C LEU A 24 5.69 6.90 -7.25
N PHE A 25 6.81 6.19 -7.03
CA PHE A 25 8.08 6.79 -6.60
C PHE A 25 9.19 6.63 -7.64
N ARG A 26 8.82 6.47 -8.92
CA ARG A 26 9.73 6.44 -10.08
C ARG A 26 10.93 5.48 -9.95
N PHE A 27 10.77 4.37 -9.23
CA PHE A 27 11.84 3.39 -9.11
C PHE A 27 12.16 2.74 -10.46
N GLN A 28 13.45 2.61 -10.76
CA GLN A 28 13.91 1.96 -11.99
C GLN A 28 13.65 0.46 -11.92
N VAL A 29 12.70 0.01 -12.74
CA VAL A 29 12.31 -1.40 -12.84
C VAL A 29 13.23 -2.13 -13.82
N ASN A 30 14.19 -2.90 -13.30
CA ASN A 30 15.09 -3.76 -14.10
C ASN A 30 14.49 -5.15 -14.32
N ARG A 31 15.03 -5.99 -15.23
CA ARG A 31 14.48 -7.35 -15.44
C ARG A 31 14.58 -8.23 -14.21
N ASP A 32 15.71 -8.20 -13.50
CA ASP A 32 15.92 -8.97 -12.25
C ASP A 32 14.97 -8.56 -11.13
N PHE A 33 14.40 -7.37 -11.23
CA PHE A 33 13.44 -6.84 -10.29
C PHE A 33 12.15 -7.64 -10.28
N PHE A 34 11.63 -7.98 -11.46
CA PHE A 34 10.37 -8.72 -11.57
C PHE A 34 10.47 -10.11 -10.93
N ALA A 35 11.60 -10.80 -11.12
CA ALA A 35 11.85 -12.08 -10.48
C ALA A 35 11.91 -11.96 -8.95
N LYS A 36 12.60 -10.92 -8.43
CA LYS A 36 12.66 -10.65 -6.98
C LYS A 36 11.27 -10.35 -6.42
N VAL A 37 10.51 -9.47 -7.06
CA VAL A 37 9.15 -9.11 -6.63
C VAL A 37 8.26 -10.36 -6.65
N ALA A 38 8.29 -11.18 -7.69
CA ALA A 38 7.48 -12.40 -7.76
C ALA A 38 7.79 -13.40 -6.63
N ILE A 39 9.06 -13.57 -6.26
CA ILE A 39 9.44 -14.43 -5.12
C ILE A 39 8.94 -13.82 -3.80
N ILE A 40 9.13 -12.51 -3.63
CA ILE A 40 8.69 -11.79 -2.42
C ILE A 40 7.18 -11.88 -2.26
N THR A 41 6.40 -11.65 -3.31
CA THR A 41 4.94 -11.67 -3.24
C THR A 41 4.42 -13.06 -2.92
N LEU A 42 5.07 -14.11 -3.43
CA LEU A 42 4.79 -15.49 -3.05
C LEU A 42 5.09 -15.74 -1.57
N LEU A 43 6.23 -15.30 -1.06
CA LEU A 43 6.56 -15.45 0.37
C LEU A 43 5.60 -14.66 1.27
N MET A 44 5.23 -13.44 0.85
CA MET A 44 4.28 -12.59 1.57
C MET A 44 2.88 -13.21 1.59
N SER A 45 2.45 -13.87 0.51
CA SER A 45 1.15 -14.56 0.49
C SER A 45 1.14 -15.79 1.41
N GLN A 46 2.26 -16.49 1.57
CA GLN A 46 2.40 -17.53 2.58
C GLN A 46 2.25 -16.98 3.99
N VAL A 47 2.99 -15.92 4.32
CA VAL A 47 2.89 -15.28 5.64
C VAL A 47 1.47 -14.81 5.92
N SER A 48 0.83 -14.18 4.92
CA SER A 48 -0.59 -13.77 4.97
C SER A 48 -1.54 -14.92 5.30
N TYR A 49 -1.31 -16.08 4.69
CA TYR A 49 -2.15 -17.24 4.90
C TYR A 49 -2.00 -17.75 6.34
N PHE A 50 -0.75 -17.93 6.80
CA PHE A 50 -0.48 -18.44 8.14
C PHE A 50 -0.97 -17.49 9.25
N THR A 51 -0.83 -16.18 9.09
CA THR A 51 -1.35 -15.20 10.07
C THR A 51 -2.87 -15.24 10.18
N ARG A 52 -3.57 -15.59 9.09
CA ARG A 52 -5.04 -15.70 9.06
C ARG A 52 -5.59 -17.04 9.57
N LEU A 53 -4.75 -18.07 9.69
CA LEU A 53 -5.17 -19.34 10.29
C LEU A 53 -5.43 -19.24 11.80
N VAL A 54 -4.79 -18.27 12.47
CA VAL A 54 -4.97 -18.01 13.90
C VAL A 54 -5.81 -16.74 14.06
N PRO A 55 -7.09 -16.81 14.48
CA PRO A 55 -7.99 -15.66 14.52
C PRO A 55 -7.47 -14.47 15.34
N GLU A 56 -6.74 -14.75 16.42
CA GLU A 56 -6.11 -13.75 17.29
C GLU A 56 -5.04 -12.92 16.55
N ILE A 57 -4.31 -13.56 15.65
CA ILE A 57 -3.25 -12.95 14.82
C ILE A 57 -3.85 -12.34 13.55
N GLY A 58 -4.99 -12.86 13.07
CA GLY A 58 -5.65 -12.40 11.84
C GLY A 58 -5.91 -10.89 11.82
N ASN A 59 -6.35 -10.32 12.96
CA ASN A 59 -6.57 -8.88 13.10
C ASN A 59 -5.27 -8.06 13.01
N LEU A 60 -4.14 -8.67 13.37
CA LEU A 60 -2.81 -8.07 13.31
C LEU A 60 -2.13 -8.30 11.95
N SER A 61 -2.70 -9.12 11.06
CA SER A 61 -2.09 -9.51 9.80
C SER A 61 -1.68 -8.31 8.96
N THR A 62 -2.56 -7.31 8.81
CA THR A 62 -2.28 -6.09 8.02
C THR A 62 -1.10 -5.30 8.60
N TYR A 63 -1.00 -5.19 9.93
CA TYR A 63 0.11 -4.49 10.59
C TYR A 63 1.43 -5.26 10.45
N LEU A 64 1.38 -6.60 10.61
CA LEU A 64 2.53 -7.47 10.38
C LEU A 64 3.02 -7.36 8.93
N GLN A 65 2.10 -7.37 7.98
CA GLN A 65 2.41 -7.16 6.56
C GLN A 65 3.02 -5.80 6.29
N TYR A 66 2.48 -4.73 6.89
CA TYR A 66 3.06 -3.41 6.76
C TYR A 66 4.53 -3.41 7.23
N VAL A 67 4.82 -3.94 8.42
CA VAL A 67 6.20 -4.05 8.93
C VAL A 67 7.08 -4.87 8.00
N LEU A 68 6.58 -5.99 7.48
CA LEU A 68 7.32 -6.84 6.53
C LEU A 68 7.62 -6.10 5.22
N PHE A 69 6.66 -5.38 4.66
CA PHE A 69 6.88 -4.55 3.46
C PHE A 69 7.94 -3.47 3.70
N VAL A 70 7.93 -2.79 4.85
CA VAL A 70 9.00 -1.84 5.22
C VAL A 70 10.35 -2.56 5.27
N GLY A 71 10.42 -3.71 5.93
CA GLY A 71 11.64 -4.51 6.01
C GLY A 71 12.15 -4.95 4.63
N ILE A 72 11.26 -5.37 3.74
CA ILE A 72 11.60 -5.78 2.38
C ILE A 72 12.17 -4.60 1.59
N LEU A 73 11.49 -3.45 1.60
CA LEU A 73 11.96 -2.25 0.90
C LEU A 73 13.33 -1.80 1.46
N TRP A 74 13.51 -1.88 2.77
CA TRP A 74 14.74 -1.45 3.42
C TRP A 74 15.92 -2.38 3.15
N TYR A 75 15.74 -3.69 3.32
CA TYR A 75 16.83 -4.66 3.21
C TYR A 75 17.07 -5.12 1.77
N LEU A 76 16.02 -5.51 1.04
CA LEU A 76 16.16 -6.12 -0.29
C LEU A 76 16.29 -5.06 -1.38
N PHE A 77 15.48 -4.00 -1.31
CA PHE A 77 15.50 -2.91 -2.29
C PHE A 77 16.41 -1.74 -1.89
N ARG A 78 17.08 -1.83 -0.72
CA ARG A 78 18.05 -0.84 -0.25
C ARG A 78 17.47 0.58 -0.14
N VAL A 79 16.16 0.71 0.08
CA VAL A 79 15.53 2.01 0.30
C VAL A 79 15.81 2.48 1.74
N PRO A 80 16.18 3.74 2.01
CA PRO A 80 16.33 4.21 3.38
C PRO A 80 15.05 4.04 4.19
N LEU A 81 15.17 3.70 5.49
CA LEU A 81 14.04 3.28 6.33
C LEU A 81 12.84 4.25 6.30
N PHE A 82 13.09 5.56 6.42
CA PHE A 82 12.05 6.58 6.35
C PHE A 82 11.28 6.52 5.01
N HIS A 83 11.99 6.40 3.89
CA HIS A 83 11.39 6.29 2.58
C HIS A 83 10.62 4.98 2.41
N SER A 84 11.12 3.87 2.96
CA SER A 84 10.38 2.60 2.96
C SER A 84 9.02 2.71 3.65
N ILE A 85 8.94 3.46 4.77
CA ILE A 85 7.69 3.73 5.49
C ILE A 85 6.74 4.55 4.61
N VAL A 86 7.21 5.62 3.97
CA VAL A 86 6.40 6.48 3.10
C VAL A 86 5.88 5.72 1.88
N ILE A 87 6.77 5.01 1.17
CA ILE A 87 6.40 4.24 -0.03
C ILE A 87 5.31 3.23 0.32
N ASN A 88 5.53 2.47 1.39
CA ASN A 88 4.60 1.45 1.83
C ASN A 88 3.27 2.04 2.29
N PHE A 89 3.31 3.17 3.01
CA PHE A 89 2.08 3.87 3.42
C PHE A 89 1.26 4.31 2.20
N ALA A 90 1.90 4.95 1.21
CA ALA A 90 1.22 5.38 -0.01
C ALA A 90 0.67 4.20 -0.81
N GLY A 91 1.44 3.11 -0.94
CA GLY A 91 1.00 1.88 -1.60
C GLY A 91 -0.22 1.26 -0.94
N LEU A 92 -0.16 1.07 0.39
CA LEU A 92 -1.24 0.50 1.18
C LEU A 92 -2.50 1.36 1.12
N PHE A 93 -2.32 2.69 1.12
CA PHE A 93 -3.44 3.60 1.02
C PHE A 93 -4.19 3.44 -0.31
N VAL A 94 -3.47 3.39 -1.43
CA VAL A 94 -4.10 3.20 -2.73
C VAL A 94 -4.68 1.80 -2.87
N ASP A 95 -4.02 0.77 -2.34
CA ASP A 95 -4.54 -0.61 -2.30
C ASP A 95 -5.90 -0.68 -1.58
N ILE A 96 -5.99 -0.10 -0.38
CA ILE A 96 -7.25 0.00 0.36
C ILE A 96 -8.30 0.77 -0.45
N GLY A 97 -7.93 1.91 -1.03
CA GLY A 97 -8.85 2.71 -1.85
C GLY A 97 -9.40 1.96 -3.07
N VAL A 98 -8.54 1.22 -3.77
CA VAL A 98 -8.93 0.37 -4.91
C VAL A 98 -9.84 -0.76 -4.43
N THR A 99 -9.45 -1.50 -3.40
CA THR A 99 -10.20 -2.66 -2.91
C THR A 99 -11.58 -2.26 -2.37
N VAL A 100 -11.65 -1.23 -1.53
CA VAL A 100 -12.92 -0.71 -1.00
C VAL A 100 -13.78 -0.14 -2.14
N GLY A 101 -13.17 0.60 -3.08
CA GLY A 101 -13.88 1.13 -4.25
C GLY A 101 -14.49 0.02 -5.11
N CYS A 102 -13.76 -1.05 -5.37
CA CYS A 102 -14.27 -2.22 -6.10
C CYS A 102 -15.44 -2.89 -5.39
N VAL A 103 -15.29 -3.12 -4.07
CA VAL A 103 -16.37 -3.71 -3.25
C VAL A 103 -17.61 -2.82 -3.30
N PHE A 104 -17.47 -1.51 -3.13
CA PHE A 104 -18.59 -0.58 -3.16
C PHE A 104 -19.31 -0.57 -4.51
N ILE A 105 -18.57 -0.45 -5.62
CA ILE A 105 -19.15 -0.42 -6.97
C ILE A 105 -19.88 -1.73 -7.28
N ILE A 106 -19.28 -2.88 -6.96
CA ILE A 106 -19.87 -4.18 -7.24
C ILE A 106 -21.07 -4.44 -6.34
N SER A 107 -20.99 -4.09 -5.06
CA SER A 107 -22.11 -4.18 -4.12
C SER A 107 -23.29 -3.33 -4.60
N ALA A 108 -23.05 -2.11 -5.08
CA ALA A 108 -24.10 -1.25 -5.61
C ALA A 108 -24.74 -1.80 -6.91
N ALA A 109 -23.95 -2.48 -7.75
CA ALA A 109 -24.44 -3.01 -9.02
C ALA A 109 -25.13 -4.38 -8.92
N THR A 110 -24.70 -5.23 -7.98
CA THR A 110 -25.08 -6.65 -7.91
C THR A 110 -25.74 -7.07 -6.60
N GLY A 111 -25.67 -6.23 -5.55
CA GLY A 111 -26.09 -6.59 -4.21
C GLY A 111 -25.15 -7.54 -3.47
N ILE A 112 -24.00 -7.91 -4.05
CA ILE A 112 -23.00 -8.75 -3.38
C ILE A 112 -22.35 -7.98 -2.24
N THR A 113 -22.58 -8.41 -1.01
CA THR A 113 -22.00 -7.82 0.20
C THR A 113 -20.59 -8.35 0.46
N LEU A 114 -19.82 -7.63 1.29
CA LEU A 114 -18.49 -8.08 1.69
C LEU A 114 -18.51 -9.43 2.42
N ASP A 115 -19.54 -9.69 3.23
CA ASP A 115 -19.68 -10.98 3.93
C ASP A 115 -19.79 -12.15 2.95
N THR A 116 -20.46 -11.93 1.82
CA THR A 116 -20.56 -12.92 0.75
C THR A 116 -19.20 -13.14 0.08
N ILE A 117 -18.43 -12.07 -0.10
CA ILE A 117 -17.08 -12.13 -0.70
C ILE A 117 -16.12 -12.88 0.22
N SER A 118 -16.15 -12.59 1.54
CA SER A 118 -15.25 -13.20 2.53
C SER A 118 -15.59 -14.67 2.80
N ALA A 119 -16.88 -15.03 2.75
CA ALA A 119 -17.34 -16.41 2.90
C ALA A 119 -16.99 -17.29 1.68
N ASN A 120 -16.83 -16.70 0.49
CA ASN A 120 -16.55 -17.43 -0.74
C ASN A 120 -15.08 -17.22 -1.22
N PRO A 121 -14.22 -18.25 -1.11
CA PRO A 121 -12.81 -18.15 -1.51
C PRO A 121 -12.61 -17.77 -2.98
N VAL A 122 -13.53 -18.18 -3.87
CA VAL A 122 -13.46 -17.85 -5.31
C VAL A 122 -13.74 -16.37 -5.53
N LEU A 123 -14.72 -15.80 -4.82
CA LEU A 123 -15.00 -14.37 -4.88
C LEU A 123 -13.83 -13.57 -4.29
N THR A 124 -13.33 -13.96 -3.11
CA THR A 124 -12.15 -13.31 -2.53
C THR A 124 -10.97 -13.28 -3.53
N ALA A 125 -10.60 -14.42 -4.11
CA ALA A 125 -9.50 -14.47 -5.07
C ALA A 125 -9.79 -13.65 -6.34
N SER A 126 -11.03 -13.63 -6.82
CA SER A 126 -11.43 -12.81 -7.97
C SER A 126 -11.28 -11.31 -7.69
N PHE A 127 -11.66 -10.86 -6.49
CA PHE A 127 -11.49 -9.47 -6.07
C PHE A 127 -10.02 -9.08 -5.93
N GLN A 128 -9.17 -9.98 -5.42
CA GLN A 128 -7.72 -9.76 -5.34
C GLN A 128 -7.05 -9.66 -6.72
N ILE A 129 -7.51 -10.47 -7.68
CA ILE A 129 -7.02 -10.36 -9.06
C ILE A 129 -7.50 -9.06 -9.69
N LEU A 130 -8.76 -8.66 -9.46
CA LEU A 130 -9.31 -7.41 -9.96
C LEU A 130 -8.57 -6.19 -9.38
N SER A 131 -8.32 -6.17 -8.07
CA SER A 131 -7.56 -5.10 -7.41
C SER A 131 -6.16 -4.99 -7.99
N ALA A 132 -5.47 -6.12 -8.18
CA ALA A 132 -4.16 -6.16 -8.82
C ALA A 132 -4.16 -5.60 -10.24
N VAL A 133 -5.14 -5.96 -11.07
CA VAL A 133 -5.26 -5.47 -12.45
C VAL A 133 -5.45 -3.95 -12.46
N ILE A 134 -6.30 -3.42 -11.58
CA ILE A 134 -6.50 -1.97 -11.45
C ILE A 134 -5.22 -1.29 -11.00
N GLN A 135 -4.53 -1.83 -10.00
CA GLN A 135 -3.25 -1.29 -9.51
C GLN A 135 -2.17 -1.28 -10.59
N ILE A 136 -2.06 -2.34 -11.38
CA ILE A 136 -1.14 -2.39 -12.53
C ILE A 136 -1.52 -1.35 -13.59
N GLY A 137 -2.82 -1.20 -13.87
CA GLY A 137 -3.33 -0.16 -14.79
C GLY A 137 -3.02 1.25 -14.30
N LEU A 138 -3.18 1.51 -13.00
CA LEU A 138 -2.81 2.77 -12.36
C LEU A 138 -1.29 3.00 -12.43
N ALA A 139 -0.50 1.98 -12.11
CA ALA A 139 0.96 2.02 -12.19
C ALA A 139 1.44 2.38 -13.61
N TYR A 140 0.85 1.74 -14.62
CA TYR A 140 1.12 2.04 -16.03
C TYR A 140 0.76 3.49 -16.38
N THR A 141 -0.42 3.95 -15.95
CA THR A 141 -0.88 5.32 -16.21
C THR A 141 0.03 6.35 -15.57
N ILE A 142 0.42 6.15 -14.31
CA ILE A 142 1.36 7.02 -13.57
C ILE A 142 2.69 7.10 -14.29
N ARG A 143 3.20 5.96 -14.80
CA ARG A 143 4.46 5.90 -15.53
C ARG A 143 4.40 6.62 -16.88
N VAL A 144 3.33 6.42 -17.65
CA VAL A 144 3.15 7.08 -18.96
C VAL A 144 2.94 8.59 -18.80
N LYS A 145 2.23 9.02 -17.76
CA LYS A 145 1.96 10.44 -17.48
C LYS A 145 3.04 11.12 -16.65
N ASN A 146 4.05 10.38 -16.21
CA ASN A 146 5.13 10.85 -15.34
C ASN A 146 4.64 11.52 -14.03
N TRP A 147 3.54 11.02 -13.45
CA TRP A 147 2.92 11.59 -12.24
C TRP A 147 3.55 11.14 -10.92
N GLY A 148 4.56 10.26 -10.97
CA GLY A 148 5.26 9.80 -9.78
C GLY A 148 6.13 10.88 -9.13
N PHE A 149 6.49 10.67 -7.87
CA PHE A 149 7.38 11.49 -7.06
C PHE A 149 8.85 11.10 -7.27
N ASP A 150 9.77 12.05 -7.24
CA ASP A 150 11.21 11.83 -7.49
C ASP A 150 12.10 12.02 -6.24
N TRP A 151 11.56 12.65 -5.19
CA TRP A 151 12.28 12.90 -3.93
C TRP A 151 12.71 11.64 -3.15
N VAL A 152 12.35 10.45 -3.62
CA VAL A 152 12.73 9.20 -2.95
C VAL A 152 14.01 8.64 -3.56
N PRO A 153 15.12 8.58 -2.80
CA PRO A 153 16.38 8.09 -3.33
C PRO A 153 16.29 6.60 -3.67
N SER A 154 16.81 6.25 -4.84
CA SER A 154 16.90 4.87 -5.30
C SER A 154 18.09 4.11 -4.73
N ASP A 155 19.04 4.79 -4.07
CA ASP A 155 20.21 4.20 -3.42
C ASP A 155 20.23 4.52 -1.91
N ARG A 156 20.59 3.50 -1.10
CA ARG A 156 20.75 3.58 0.35
C ARG A 156 21.84 4.55 0.78
N ARG A 157 22.86 4.77 -0.07
CA ARG A 157 24.04 5.57 0.28
C ARG A 157 23.81 7.07 0.15
N VAL A 158 22.66 7.48 -0.39
CA VAL A 158 22.30 8.89 -0.50
C VAL A 158 21.82 9.38 0.86
N TYR A 159 22.55 10.33 1.43
CA TYR A 159 22.12 11.02 2.63
C TYR A 159 21.06 12.06 2.25
N THR A 160 19.83 11.81 2.64
CA THR A 160 18.73 12.79 2.54
C THR A 160 18.56 13.46 3.90
N PRO A 161 18.76 14.79 4.00
CA PRO A 161 18.58 15.49 5.27
C PRO A 161 17.13 15.38 5.77
N PHE A 162 16.96 15.18 7.07
CA PHE A 162 15.64 15.07 7.67
C PHE A 162 15.04 16.47 7.91
N ASN A 163 14.30 16.96 6.92
CA ASN A 163 13.67 18.28 6.94
C ASN A 163 12.35 18.30 7.74
N ARG A 164 11.85 19.50 8.04
CA ARG A 164 10.54 19.70 8.72
C ARG A 164 9.40 19.02 7.97
N THR A 165 9.41 19.07 6.63
CA THR A 165 8.41 18.42 5.78
C THR A 165 8.44 16.89 5.96
N SER A 166 9.63 16.28 6.05
CA SER A 166 9.77 14.86 6.36
C SER A 166 9.19 14.51 7.73
N ALA A 167 9.42 15.35 8.74
CA ALA A 167 8.84 15.17 10.08
C ALA A 167 7.30 15.22 10.07
N VAL A 168 6.71 16.16 9.32
CA VAL A 168 5.25 16.28 9.17
C VAL A 168 4.67 15.05 8.47
N ILE A 169 5.31 14.58 7.38
CA ILE A 169 4.88 13.34 6.71
C ILE A 169 4.95 12.14 7.66
N THR A 170 6.02 11.99 8.44
CA THR A 170 6.11 10.94 9.46
C THR A 170 5.01 11.04 10.49
N ALA A 171 4.73 12.24 11.01
CA ALA A 171 3.68 12.46 12.00
C ALA A 171 2.29 12.12 11.43
N LEU A 172 2.02 12.48 10.17
CA LEU A 172 0.78 12.11 9.48
C LEU A 172 0.64 10.60 9.33
N ILE A 173 1.69 9.90 8.91
CA ILE A 173 1.68 8.44 8.77
C ILE A 173 1.45 7.78 10.14
N ALA A 174 2.18 8.21 11.17
CA ALA A 174 2.02 7.69 12.53
C ALA A 174 0.60 7.92 13.05
N PHE A 175 0.04 9.12 12.84
CA PHE A 175 -1.34 9.42 13.20
C PHE A 175 -2.32 8.50 12.48
N CYS A 176 -2.18 8.30 11.18
CA CYS A 176 -3.05 7.40 10.40
C CYS A 176 -2.99 5.97 10.91
N ILE A 177 -1.80 5.44 11.22
CA ILE A 177 -1.64 4.09 11.75
C ILE A 177 -2.32 3.95 13.12
N VAL A 178 -2.13 4.93 14.01
CA VAL A 178 -2.78 4.94 15.34
C VAL A 178 -4.28 5.09 15.21
N ALA A 179 -4.76 5.98 14.35
CA ALA A 179 -6.19 6.18 14.08
C ALA A 179 -6.82 4.91 13.52
N ALA A 180 -6.17 4.24 12.55
CA ALA A 180 -6.63 2.96 12.02
C ALA A 180 -6.72 1.90 13.12
N PHE A 181 -5.71 1.80 13.99
CA PHE A 181 -5.71 0.87 15.11
C PHE A 181 -6.87 1.12 16.09
N ILE A 182 -7.11 2.38 16.46
CA ILE A 182 -8.21 2.78 17.33
C ILE A 182 -9.56 2.46 16.66
N LEU A 183 -9.74 2.82 15.39
CA LEU A 183 -10.97 2.56 14.64
C LEU A 183 -11.26 1.06 14.52
N THR A 184 -10.26 0.25 14.17
CA THR A 184 -10.41 -1.21 14.11
C THR A 184 -10.76 -1.79 15.48
N SER A 185 -10.24 -1.22 16.57
CA SER A 185 -10.52 -1.70 17.93
C SER A 185 -11.92 -1.36 18.42
N ILE A 186 -12.41 -0.15 18.11
CA ILE A 186 -13.73 0.33 18.53
C ILE A 186 -14.84 -0.24 17.64
N LEU A 187 -14.65 -0.24 16.32
CA LEU A 187 -15.67 -0.60 15.33
C LEU A 187 -15.52 -2.04 14.84
N ARG A 188 -14.95 -2.92 15.68
CA ARG A 188 -14.69 -4.31 15.32
C ARG A 188 -15.95 -5.07 14.91
N GLU A 189 -17.10 -4.74 15.50
CA GLU A 189 -18.39 -5.38 15.26
C GLU A 189 -19.30 -4.58 14.31
N ASP A 190 -18.96 -3.33 14.02
CA ASP A 190 -19.73 -2.43 13.13
C ASP A 190 -18.93 -2.10 11.87
N PHE A 191 -19.07 -2.97 10.88
CA PHE A 191 -18.32 -2.86 9.63
C PHE A 191 -18.73 -1.64 8.79
N GLU A 192 -20.01 -1.29 8.74
CA GLU A 192 -20.48 -0.11 8.01
C GLU A 192 -19.92 1.17 8.65
N GLY A 193 -19.98 1.26 9.98
CA GLY A 193 -19.34 2.33 10.74
C GLY A 193 -17.84 2.41 10.50
N TYR A 194 -17.15 1.26 10.47
CA TYR A 194 -15.72 1.19 10.16
C TYR A 194 -15.39 1.74 8.77
N LEU A 195 -16.15 1.36 7.73
CA LEU A 195 -15.96 1.87 6.37
C LEU A 195 -16.18 3.37 6.26
N VAL A 196 -17.25 3.89 6.88
CA VAL A 196 -17.53 5.34 6.87
C VAL A 196 -16.43 6.10 7.60
N ALA A 197 -15.97 5.60 8.75
CA ALA A 197 -14.90 6.23 9.53
C ALA A 197 -13.57 6.23 8.78
N VAL A 198 -13.16 5.09 8.22
CA VAL A 198 -11.93 4.98 7.42
C VAL A 198 -12.03 5.84 6.15
N GLY A 199 -13.19 5.87 5.49
CA GLY A 199 -13.44 6.74 4.34
C GLY A 199 -13.35 8.22 4.68
N GLY A 200 -13.87 8.63 5.85
CA GLY A 200 -13.77 10.00 6.34
C GLY A 200 -12.33 10.41 6.66
N VAL A 201 -11.58 9.54 7.34
CA VAL A 201 -10.13 9.73 7.56
C VAL A 201 -9.40 9.83 6.22
N ALA A 202 -9.66 8.90 5.30
CA ALA A 202 -9.07 8.89 3.97
C ALA A 202 -9.28 10.21 3.22
N LEU A 203 -10.51 10.75 3.25
CA LEU A 203 -10.87 11.98 2.54
C LEU A 203 -10.09 13.21 3.05
N ILE A 204 -9.70 13.23 4.32
CA ILE A 204 -8.91 14.32 4.92
C ILE A 204 -7.41 14.07 4.73
N PHE A 205 -6.96 12.84 4.95
CA PHE A 205 -5.53 12.52 4.99
C PHE A 205 -4.89 12.40 3.62
N VAL A 206 -5.62 11.98 2.58
CA VAL A 206 -5.06 11.91 1.22
C VAL A 206 -4.67 13.28 0.69
N PRO A 207 -5.55 14.30 0.71
CA PRO A 207 -5.16 15.62 0.23
C PRO A 207 -4.00 16.21 1.02
N LEU A 208 -3.96 16.00 2.35
CA LEU A 208 -2.86 16.46 3.18
C LEU A 208 -1.56 15.74 2.83
N PHE A 209 -1.58 14.42 2.73
CA PHE A 209 -0.41 13.64 2.35
C PHE A 209 0.12 14.05 0.97
N LEU A 210 -0.76 14.18 -0.03
CA LEU A 210 -0.40 14.63 -1.37
C LEU A 210 0.16 16.05 -1.36
N PHE A 211 -0.43 16.96 -0.60
CA PHE A 211 0.06 18.34 -0.47
C PHE A 211 1.49 18.37 0.09
N PHE A 212 1.76 17.63 1.17
CA PHE A 212 3.11 17.58 1.75
C PHE A 212 4.10 16.79 0.90
N ALA A 213 3.67 15.73 0.21
CA ALA A 213 4.50 14.99 -0.72
C ALA A 213 4.92 15.86 -1.92
N LEU A 214 3.99 16.61 -2.50
CA LEU A 214 4.28 17.56 -3.59
C LEU A 214 5.16 18.72 -3.12
N ARG A 215 4.92 19.23 -1.90
CA ARG A 215 5.78 20.25 -1.31
C ARG A 215 7.21 19.74 -1.14
N LYS A 216 7.36 18.50 -0.65
CA LYS A 216 8.67 17.87 -0.47
C LYS A 216 9.40 17.70 -1.80
N ASP A 217 8.71 17.25 -2.83
CA ASP A 217 9.25 17.10 -4.19
C ASP A 217 9.83 18.43 -4.72
N ARG A 218 9.14 19.55 -4.47
CA ARG A 218 9.62 20.89 -4.83
C ARG A 218 10.82 21.35 -4.00
N GLU A 219 10.84 21.07 -2.70
CA GLU A 219 11.95 21.44 -1.80
C GLU A 219 13.25 20.75 -2.23
N GLU A 220 13.20 19.46 -2.57
CA GLU A 220 14.40 18.71 -3.02
C GLU A 220 14.83 19.09 -4.44
N GLY A 221 13.89 19.36 -5.36
CA GLY A 221 14.21 19.88 -6.69
C GLY A 221 14.94 21.23 -6.65
N ALA A 222 14.48 22.16 -5.80
CA ALA A 222 15.11 23.48 -5.65
C ALA A 222 16.53 23.39 -5.04
N HIS A 223 16.78 22.43 -4.15
CA HIS A 223 18.11 22.21 -3.60
C HIS A 223 19.09 21.70 -4.66
N ALA A 224 18.65 20.80 -5.56
CA ALA A 224 19.48 20.29 -6.64
C ALA A 224 19.92 21.40 -7.63
N GLU A 225 19.01 22.31 -8.01
CA GLU A 225 19.33 23.44 -8.89
C GLU A 225 20.28 24.47 -8.26
N SER A 226 20.28 24.60 -6.94
CA SER A 226 21.16 25.54 -6.22
C SER A 226 22.61 25.05 -6.04
N SER A 227 22.87 23.76 -6.30
CA SER A 227 24.18 23.13 -6.15
C SER A 227 24.97 23.00 -7.45
N ASP A 228 24.35 23.33 -8.59
CA ASP A 228 24.96 23.36 -9.93
C ASP A 228 25.40 24.79 -10.32
#